data_AF-A0A955WPN4-F1
#
_entry.id   AF-A0A955WPN4-F1
#
_cell.length_a   1.000
_cell.length_b   1.000
_cell.length_c   1.000
_cell.angle_alpha   90.00
_cell.angle_beta   90.00
_cell.angle_gamma   90.00
#
_symmetry.space_group_name_H-M   'P 1'
#
loop_
_entity.id
_entity.type
_entity.pdbx_description
1 polymer ?
#
loop_
_entity_poly.entity_id
_entity_poly.type
_entity_poly.pdbx_seq_one_letter_code
_entity_poly.pdbx_strand_id
1 'polypeptide(L)'
;MSRTAGLTAIPDPELARLFRLSVRGELPDPIERKALLLRGFNQLADHAEVLHGLSAPAVQAVLKAVIAERKAVAQKLKLLEQLKRQVSGGE
;
A
#
# COMPACT_ATOMS: atom_id res chain seq x y z
N MET A 1 14.18 17.95 -4.66
CA MET A 1 14.25 16.48 -4.74
C MET A 1 13.21 15.88 -3.80
N SER A 2 11.99 15.62 -4.28
CA SER A 2 11.00 14.90 -3.47
C SER A 2 11.26 13.40 -3.68
N ARG A 3 11.75 12.70 -2.64
CA ARG A 3 11.78 11.23 -2.68
C ARG A 3 10.33 10.78 -2.72
N THR A 4 9.84 10.42 -3.90
CA THR A 4 8.53 9.83 -4.12
C THR A 4 8.51 8.45 -3.46
N ALA A 5 8.34 8.41 -2.14
CA ALA A 5 8.06 7.18 -1.42
C ALA A 5 6.79 6.49 -1.97
N GLY A 6 5.94 7.22 -2.70
CA GLY A 6 4.84 6.64 -3.45
C GLY A 6 3.89 5.89 -2.52
N LEU A 7 3.41 4.73 -2.98
CA LEU A 7 2.59 3.85 -2.16
C LEU A 7 3.33 3.27 -0.96
N THR A 8 4.67 3.33 -0.87
CA THR A 8 5.42 2.80 0.29
C THR A 8 5.28 3.67 1.55
N ALA A 9 4.99 4.97 1.39
CA ALA A 9 4.74 5.87 2.52
C ALA A 9 3.34 5.71 3.12
N ILE A 10 2.41 5.09 2.40
CA ILE A 10 1.01 4.97 2.83
C ILE A 10 0.87 3.83 3.84
N PRO A 11 0.21 4.02 5.00
CA PRO A 11 -0.03 2.95 5.96
C PRO A 11 -0.88 1.80 5.39
N ASP A 12 -0.59 0.57 5.81
CA ASP A 12 -1.36 -0.64 5.41
C ASP A 12 -2.88 -0.51 5.62
N PRO A 13 -3.38 0.06 6.74
CA PRO A 13 -4.82 0.23 6.94
C PRO A 13 -5.48 1.12 5.88
N GLU A 14 -4.76 2.12 5.39
CA GLU A 14 -5.25 3.06 4.39
C GLU A 14 -5.27 2.41 2.99
N LEU A 15 -4.21 1.67 2.63
CA LEU A 15 -4.18 0.84 1.41
C LEU A 15 -5.31 -0.20 1.40
N ALA A 16 -5.53 -0.88 2.53
CA ALA A 16 -6.59 -1.87 2.68
C ALA A 16 -7.99 -1.23 2.60
N ARG A 17 -8.16 -0.01 3.13
CA ARG A 17 -9.42 0.74 3.02
C ARG A 17 -9.71 1.10 1.57
N LEU A 18 -8.72 1.62 0.84
CA LEU A 18 -8.88 1.96 -0.58
C LEU A 18 -9.21 0.72 -1.42
N PHE A 19 -8.53 -0.40 -1.17
CA PHE A 19 -8.80 -1.67 -1.85
C PHE A 19 -10.25 -2.13 -1.66
N ARG A 20 -10.77 -2.09 -0.42
CA ARG A 20 -12.17 -2.46 -0.14
C ARG A 20 -13.18 -1.58 -0.88
N LEU A 21 -12.95 -0.26 -0.91
CA LEU A 21 -13.84 0.66 -1.62
C LEU A 21 -13.83 0.40 -3.13
N SER A 22 -12.64 0.12 -3.69
CA SER A 22 -12.52 -0.22 -5.11
C SER A 22 -13.26 -1.51 -5.45
N VAL A 23 -13.12 -2.55 -4.63
CA VAL A 23 -13.82 -3.84 -4.83
C VAL A 23 -15.34 -3.67 -4.75
N ARG A 24 -15.83 -2.77 -3.90
CA ARG A 24 -17.26 -2.47 -3.76
C ARG A 24 -17.83 -1.54 -4.83
N GLY A 25 -17.01 -1.06 -5.76
CA GLY A 25 -17.43 -0.08 -6.77
C GLY A 25 -17.76 1.30 -6.17
N GLU A 26 -17.26 1.60 -4.98
CA GLU A 26 -17.51 2.86 -4.26
C GLU A 26 -16.55 3.98 -4.67
N LEU A 27 -15.73 3.77 -5.70
CA LEU A 27 -14.80 4.75 -6.25
C LEU A 27 -15.14 5.01 -7.72
N PRO A 28 -14.93 6.25 -8.22
CA PRO A 28 -15.07 6.52 -9.64
C PRO A 28 -14.07 5.70 -10.46
N ASP A 29 -14.48 5.37 -11.69
CA ASP A 29 -13.64 4.71 -12.68
C ASP A 29 -13.57 5.61 -13.93
N PRO A 30 -12.42 6.22 -14.25
CA PRO A 30 -11.12 6.05 -13.59
C PRO A 30 -11.01 6.76 -12.23
N ILE A 31 -10.00 6.37 -11.44
CA ILE A 31 -9.76 6.95 -10.11
C ILE A 31 -9.32 8.41 -10.20
N GLU A 32 -10.10 9.28 -9.56
CA GLU A 32 -9.83 10.70 -9.49
C GLU A 32 -9.20 11.13 -8.17
N ARG A 33 -8.20 12.02 -8.24
CA ARG A 33 -7.59 12.64 -7.05
C ARG A 33 -8.63 13.30 -6.14
N LYS A 34 -9.60 14.02 -6.73
CA LYS A 34 -10.68 14.68 -5.99
C LYS A 34 -11.51 13.68 -5.18
N ALA A 35 -11.80 12.51 -5.74
CA ALA A 35 -12.58 11.48 -5.06
C ALA A 35 -11.83 10.82 -3.89
N LEU A 36 -10.50 10.75 -3.97
CA LEU A 36 -9.64 10.32 -2.86
C LEU A 36 -9.68 11.35 -1.71
N LEU A 37 -9.50 12.64 -2.03
CA LEU A 37 -9.58 13.73 -1.05
C LEU A 37 -10.93 13.78 -0.33
N LEU A 38 -12.03 13.71 -1.08
CA LEU A 38 -13.39 13.71 -0.52
C LEU A 38 -13.67 12.52 0.42
N ARG A 39 -12.94 11.41 0.27
CA ARG A 39 -13.04 10.22 1.12
C ARG A 39 -11.98 10.21 2.22
N GLY A 40 -11.21 11.28 2.40
CA GLY A 40 -10.20 11.44 3.45
C GLY A 40 -8.87 10.74 3.16
N PHE A 41 -8.61 10.33 1.93
CA PHE A 41 -7.35 9.71 1.51
C PHE A 41 -6.31 10.78 1.11
N ASN A 42 -5.98 11.69 2.03
CA ASN A 42 -5.13 12.85 1.73
C ASN A 42 -3.71 12.43 1.35
N GLN A 43 -3.10 11.50 2.10
CA GLN A 43 -1.74 11.03 1.81
C GLN A 43 -1.68 10.28 0.47
N LEU A 44 -2.68 9.46 0.15
CA LEU A 44 -2.78 8.84 -1.17
C LEU A 44 -2.97 9.88 -2.28
N ALA A 45 -3.79 10.92 -2.07
CA ALA A 45 -3.96 11.98 -3.05
C ALA A 45 -2.66 12.76 -3.32
N ASP A 46 -1.74 12.81 -2.35
CA ASP A 46 -0.47 13.54 -2.46
C ASP A 46 0.71 12.66 -2.89
N HIS A 47 0.66 11.35 -2.63
CA HIS A 47 1.77 10.43 -2.88
C HIS A 47 1.47 9.32 -3.90
N ALA A 48 0.22 9.11 -4.26
CA ALA A 48 -0.21 8.04 -5.16
C ALA A 48 -0.67 8.58 -6.52
N GLU A 49 0.12 9.48 -7.13
CA GLU A 49 -0.07 9.87 -8.53
C GLU A 49 -0.21 8.65 -9.45
N VAL A 50 0.51 7.56 -9.13
CA VAL A 50 0.44 6.27 -9.84
C VAL A 50 -0.95 5.65 -9.89
N LEU A 51 -1.85 5.99 -8.96
CA LEU A 51 -3.23 5.49 -8.95
C LEU A 51 -4.21 6.37 -9.71
N HIS A 52 -3.83 7.63 -10.00
CA HIS A 52 -4.72 8.56 -10.68
C HIS A 52 -4.89 8.17 -12.15
N GLY A 53 -6.14 8.19 -12.63
CA GLY A 53 -6.46 7.81 -14.01
C GLY A 53 -6.48 6.30 -14.26
N LEU A 54 -6.10 5.47 -13.28
CA LEU A 54 -6.22 4.03 -13.37
C LEU A 54 -7.67 3.59 -13.20
N SER A 55 -8.03 2.51 -13.90
CA SER A 55 -9.33 1.87 -13.70
C SER A 55 -9.42 1.17 -12.35
N ALA A 56 -10.65 0.92 -11.89
CA ALA A 56 -10.84 0.23 -10.62
C ALA A 56 -10.12 -1.15 -10.57
N PRO A 57 -10.18 -2.01 -11.61
CA PRO A 57 -9.41 -3.27 -11.62
C PRO A 57 -7.89 -3.06 -11.57
N ALA A 58 -7.37 -2.03 -12.25
CA ALA A 58 -5.95 -1.73 -12.23
C ALA A 58 -5.48 -1.29 -10.83
N VAL A 59 -6.25 -0.43 -10.16
CA VAL A 59 -5.97 -0.04 -8.77
C VAL A 59 -6.03 -1.23 -7.82
N GLN A 60 -7.00 -2.13 -7.98
CA GLN A 60 -7.06 -3.36 -7.18
C GLN A 60 -5.80 -4.21 -7.35
N ALA A 61 -5.32 -4.38 -8.59
CA ALA A 61 -4.11 -5.13 -8.88
C ALA A 61 -2.87 -4.50 -8.21
N VAL A 62 -2.70 -3.18 -8.34
CA VAL A 62 -1.59 -2.44 -7.72
C VAL A 62 -1.63 -2.57 -6.20
N LEU A 63 -2.78 -2.30 -5.57
CA LEU A 63 -2.91 -2.37 -4.11
C LEU A 63 -2.68 -3.80 -3.59
N LYS A 64 -3.19 -4.81 -4.30
CA LYS A 64 -2.96 -6.22 -3.96
C LYS A 64 -1.47 -6.57 -4.02
N ALA A 65 -0.76 -6.13 -5.05
CA ALA A 65 0.67 -6.37 -5.21
C ALA A 65 1.47 -5.71 -4.07
N VAL A 66 1.22 -4.43 -3.78
CA VAL A 66 1.92 -3.69 -2.72
C VAL A 66 1.70 -4.34 -1.35
N ILE A 67 0.46 -4.71 -1.02
CA ILE A 67 0.14 -5.36 0.26
C ILE A 67 0.84 -6.73 0.37
N ALA A 68 0.86 -7.51 -0.72
CA ALA A 68 1.53 -8.81 -0.74
C ALA A 68 3.05 -8.68 -0.55
N GLU A 69 3.67 -7.73 -1.24
CA GLU A 69 5.10 -7.43 -1.13
C GLU A 69 5.48 -7.05 0.30
N ARG A 70 4.73 -6.14 0.93
CA ARG A 70 4.96 -5.73 2.33
C ARG A 70 4.89 -6.89 3.30
N LYS A 71 3.91 -7.80 3.13
CA LYS A 71 3.80 -9.01 3.94
C LYS A 71 5.01 -9.92 3.77
N ALA A 72 5.48 -10.13 2.54
CA ALA A 72 6.67 -10.94 2.27
C ALA A 72 7.93 -10.34 2.92
N VAL A 73 8.11 -9.01 2.83
CA VAL A 73 9.22 -8.30 3.48
C VAL A 73 9.15 -8.44 5.00
N ALA A 74 7.99 -8.22 5.61
CA ALA A 74 7.82 -8.36 7.06
C ALA A 74 8.13 -9.78 7.56
N GLN A 75 7.70 -10.81 6.81
CA GLN A 75 8.01 -12.20 7.13
C GLN A 75 9.51 -12.48 7.03
N LYS A 76 10.19 -11.98 5.99
CA LYS A 76 11.63 -12.12 5.83
C LYS A 76 12.40 -11.48 6.98
N LEU A 77 12.01 -10.27 7.39
CA LEU A 77 12.64 -9.58 8.52
C LEU A 77 12.48 -10.35 9.82
N LYS A 78 11.27 -10.86 10.10
CA LYS A 78 11.00 -11.69 11.27
C LYS A 78 11.87 -12.95 11.31
N LEU A 79 12.04 -13.63 10.17
CA LEU A 79 12.90 -14.80 10.07
C LEU A 79 14.36 -14.46 10.34
N LEU A 80 14.86 -13.34 9.80
CA LEU A 80 16.22 -12.88 10.03
C LEU A 80 16.47 -12.53 11.51
N GLU A 81 15.51 -11.91 12.18
CA GLU A 81 15.59 -11.63 13.62
C GLU A 81 15.64 -12.91 14.46
N GLN A 82 14.84 -13.93 14.09
CA GLN A 82 14.85 -15.24 14.76
C GLN A 82 16.21 -15.94 14.61
N LEU A 83 16.76 -15.95 13.39
CA LEU A 83 18.07 -16.53 13.12
C LEU A 83 19.18 -15.83 13.90
N LYS A 84 19.17 -14.49 13.97
CA LYS A 84 20.15 -13.73 14.77
C LYS A 84 20.10 -14.12 16.24
N ARG A 85 18.91 -14.25 16.82
CA ARG A 85 18.74 -14.65 18.23
C ARG A 85 19.23 -16.07 18.52
N GLN A 86 19.04 -17.00 17.58
CA GLN A 86 19.54 -18.37 17.71
C GLN A 86 21.07 -18.44 17.69
N VAL A 87 21.72 -17.61 16.86
CA VAL A 87 23.19 -17.55 16.78
C VAL A 87 23.81 -16.88 18.01
N SER A 88 23.15 -15.87 18.60
CA SER A 88 23.65 -15.15 19.77
C SER A 88 23.38 -15.82 21.13
N GLY A 89 22.60 -16.91 21.17
CA GLY A 89 22.25 -17.62 22.41
C GLY A 89 22.96 -18.96 22.60
N GLY A 90 23.99 -19.25 21.79
CA GLY A 90 24.72 -20.52 21.77
C GLY A 90 26.18 -20.42 22.17
N GLU A 91 26.52 -19.50 23.08
CA GLU A 91 27.84 -19.44 23.77
C GLU A 91 27.71 -19.91 25.22
#